data_AF-A0A1G6Y7M3-F1
#
_entry.id   AF-A0A1G6Y7M3-F1
#
_cell.length_a   1.000
_cell.length_b   1.000
_cell.length_c   1.000
_cell.angle_alpha   90.00
_cell.angle_beta   90.00
_cell.angle_gamma   90.00
#
_symmetry.space_group_name_H-M   'P 1'
#
loop_
_entity.id
_entity.type
_entity.pdbx_description
1 polymer ?
#
loop_
_entity_poly.entity_id
_entity_poly.type
_entity_poly.pdbx_seq_one_letter_code
_entity_poly.pdbx_strand_id
1 'polypeptide(L)'
;MANVLDPMDIKQIFSLHRDGLSNRKIALTLGISRNTINQYISWLLSSDYQAGELLSMNEQELRELFPSRTTIKNNRYDSLMRYFENNK
;
A
#
# COMPACT_ATOMS: atom_id res chain seq x y z
N MET A 1 2.86 12.30 10.98
CA MET A 1 2.78 12.83 9.60
C MET A 1 2.59 11.64 8.68
N ALA A 2 1.43 11.54 8.04
CA ALA A 2 1.17 10.47 7.07
C ALA A 2 1.80 10.91 5.74
N ASN A 3 3.06 10.52 5.52
CA ASN A 3 3.74 10.81 4.26
C ASN A 3 3.25 9.80 3.23
N VAL A 4 2.47 10.29 2.26
CA VAL A 4 2.13 9.56 1.04
C VAL A 4 3.43 9.22 0.35
N LEU A 5 3.58 7.99 -0.13
CA LEU A 5 4.72 7.66 -0.99
C LEU A 5 4.65 8.50 -2.26
N ASP A 6 5.81 8.99 -2.69
CA ASP A 6 5.88 9.67 -3.99
C ASP A 6 5.51 8.67 -5.11
N PRO A 7 4.88 9.10 -6.22
CA PRO A 7 4.57 8.21 -7.34
C PRO A 7 5.77 7.40 -7.82
N MET A 8 6.99 7.92 -7.72
CA MET A 8 8.20 7.19 -8.05
C MET A 8 8.43 5.98 -7.13
N ASP A 9 8.26 6.15 -5.82
CA ASP A 9 8.37 5.05 -4.83
C ASP A 9 7.30 3.99 -5.08
N ILE A 10 6.08 4.40 -5.43
CA ILE A 10 4.97 3.50 -5.77
C ILE A 10 5.34 2.65 -6.99
N LYS A 11 5.84 3.28 -8.07
CA LYS A 11 6.30 2.58 -9.27
C LYS A 11 7.44 1.61 -8.94
N GLN A 12 8.39 2.00 -8.12
CA GLN A 12 9.50 1.13 -7.71
C GLN A 12 9.00 -0.10 -6.94
N ILE A 13 8.05 0.06 -6.02
CA ILE A 13 7.44 -1.07 -5.30
C ILE A 13 6.80 -2.06 -6.28
N PHE A 14 5.99 -1.56 -7.23
CA PHE A 14 5.30 -2.43 -8.19
C PHE A 14 6.26 -3.09 -9.18
N SER A 15 7.29 -2.38 -9.63
CA SER A 15 8.34 -2.95 -10.48
C SER A 15 9.04 -4.11 -9.78
N LEU A 16 9.51 -3.91 -8.54
CA LEU A 16 10.22 -4.96 -7.82
C LEU A 16 9.32 -6.14 -7.45
N HIS A 17 8.04 -5.89 -7.17
CA HIS A 17 7.06 -6.95 -6.96
C HIS A 17 6.83 -7.78 -8.23
N ARG A 18 6.73 -7.11 -9.39
CA ARG A 18 6.64 -7.77 -10.70
C ARG A 18 7.85 -8.65 -10.99
N ASP A 19 9.04 -8.20 -10.58
CA ASP A 19 10.29 -8.95 -10.70
C ASP A 19 10.40 -10.12 -9.71
N GLY A 20 9.36 -10.37 -8.91
CA GLY A 20 9.26 -11.51 -8.00
C GLY A 20 9.97 -11.31 -6.66
N LEU A 21 10.36 -10.08 -6.30
CA LEU A 21 10.96 -9.83 -5.00
C LEU A 21 9.92 -9.91 -3.90
N SER A 22 10.27 -10.59 -2.80
CA SER A 22 9.44 -10.59 -1.59
C SER A 22 9.31 -9.18 -1.00
N ASN A 23 8.15 -8.86 -0.41
CA ASN A 23 7.91 -7.57 0.25
C ASN A 23 8.97 -7.20 1.30
N ARG A 24 9.57 -8.22 1.96
CA ARG A 24 10.67 -8.01 2.91
C ARG A 24 11.94 -7.52 2.22
N LYS A 25 12.27 -8.07 1.05
CA LYS A 25 13.43 -7.65 0.26
C LYS A 25 13.21 -6.25 -0.30
N ILE A 26 12.02 -5.96 -0.82
CA ILE A 26 11.63 -4.63 -1.31
C ILE A 26 11.77 -3.57 -0.20
N ALA A 27 11.32 -3.89 1.03
CA ALA A 27 11.45 -2.99 2.18
C ALA A 27 12.90 -2.62 2.48
N LEU A 28 13.80 -3.59 2.43
CA LEU A 28 15.23 -3.35 2.64
C LEU A 28 15.84 -2.56 1.47
N THR A 29 15.45 -2.86 0.23
CA THR A 29 15.98 -2.18 -0.97
C THR A 29 15.58 -0.70 -1.02
N LEU A 30 14.33 -0.38 -0.69
CA LEU A 30 13.79 0.98 -0.81
C LEU A 30 13.88 1.79 0.49
N GLY A 31 14.22 1.16 1.62
CA GLY A 31 14.18 1.81 2.93
C GLY A 31 12.75 2.15 3.41
N ILE A 32 11.73 1.56 2.78
CA ILE A 32 10.32 1.77 3.09
C ILE A 32 9.85 0.67 4.05
N SER A 33 8.98 1.02 5.01
CA SER A 33 8.46 0.03 5.95
C SER A 33 7.74 -1.12 5.24
N ARG A 34 7.96 -2.36 5.69
CA ARG A 34 7.27 -3.54 5.15
C ARG A 34 5.74 -3.38 5.22
N ASN A 35 5.22 -2.72 6.25
CA ASN A 35 3.78 -2.50 6.39
C ASN A 35 3.24 -1.59 5.28
N THR A 36 3.97 -0.53 4.95
CA THR A 36 3.65 0.35 3.83
C THR A 36 3.65 -0.44 2.52
N ILE A 37 4.69 -1.23 2.26
CA ILE A 37 4.75 -2.05 1.04
C ILE A 37 3.59 -3.05 0.98
N ASN A 38 3.30 -3.77 2.07
CA ASN A 38 2.17 -4.69 2.12
C ASN A 38 0.84 -3.98 1.80
N GLN A 39 0.66 -2.75 2.27
CA GLN A 39 -0.53 -1.96 2.01
C GLN A 39 -0.64 -1.61 0.51
N TYR A 40 0.43 -1.10 -0.10
CA TYR A 40 0.43 -0.78 -1.54
C TYR A 40 0.26 -2.02 -2.42
N ILE A 41 0.88 -3.15 -2.08
CA ILE A 41 0.67 -4.43 -2.79
C ILE A 41 -0.77 -4.92 -2.60
N SER A 42 -1.35 -4.77 -1.42
CA SER A 42 -2.77 -5.11 -1.21
C SER A 42 -3.68 -4.25 -2.09
N TRP A 43 -3.39 -2.96 -2.26
CA TRP A 43 -4.17 -2.10 -3.16
C TRP A 43 -4.00 -2.47 -4.62
N LEU A 44 -2.77 -2.77 -5.04
CA LEU A 44 -2.49 -3.30 -6.38
C LEU A 44 -3.35 -4.55 -6.65
N LEU A 45 -3.35 -5.52 -5.74
CA LEU A 45 -4.13 -6.76 -5.89
C LEU A 45 -5.65 -6.55 -5.78
N SER A 46 -6.09 -5.47 -5.15
CA SER A 46 -7.52 -5.10 -5.05
C SER A 46 -7.97 -4.20 -6.19
N SER A 47 -7.03 -3.66 -6.96
CA SER A 47 -7.31 -2.85 -8.13
C SER A 47 -7.52 -3.76 -9.34
N ASP A 48 -8.36 -3.33 -10.28
CA ASP A 48 -8.57 -4.04 -11.54
C ASP A 48 -7.38 -3.92 -12.52
N TYR A 49 -6.31 -3.23 -12.12
CA TYR A 49 -5.15 -2.95 -12.95
C TYR A 49 -4.03 -3.95 -12.72
N GLN A 50 -3.35 -4.33 -13.80
CA GLN A 50 -2.12 -5.09 -13.68
C GLN A 50 -0.95 -4.18 -13.30
N ALA A 51 0.05 -4.73 -12.61
CA ALA A 51 1.27 -4.00 -12.25
C ALA A 51 1.95 -3.36 -13.47
N GLY A 52 1.90 -4.00 -14.64
CA GLY A 52 2.42 -3.44 -15.88
C GLY A 52 1.69 -2.18 -16.35
N GLU A 53 0.36 -2.14 -16.23
CA GLU A 53 -0.46 -0.99 -16.63
C GLU A 53 -0.20 0.19 -15.70
N LEU A 54 -0.12 -0.04 -14.39
CA LEU A 54 0.19 0.97 -13.38
C LEU A 54 1.60 1.58 -13.55
N LEU A 55 2.55 0.82 -14.07
CA LEU A 55 3.90 1.34 -14.38
C LEU A 55 3.87 2.31 -15.58
N SER A 56 2.97 2.06 -16.54
CA SER A 56 2.75 2.92 -17.71
C SER A 56 1.90 4.15 -17.42
N MET A 57 1.16 4.18 -16.32
CA MET A 57 0.36 5.33 -15.90
C MET A 57 1.22 6.54 -15.53
N ASN A 58 0.63 7.72 -15.70
CA ASN A 58 1.27 8.97 -15.34
C ASN A 58 1.19 9.24 -13.83
N GLU A 59 2.03 10.15 -13.33
CA GLU A 59 2.09 10.42 -11.88
C GLU A 59 0.76 10.94 -11.30
N GLN A 60 0.00 11.71 -12.07
CA GLN A 60 -1.31 12.22 -11.67
C GLN A 60 -2.31 11.07 -11.48
N GLU A 61 -2.37 10.12 -12.41
CA GLU A 61 -3.26 8.95 -12.34
C GLU A 61 -2.93 8.07 -11.13
N LEU A 62 -1.65 7.87 -10.83
CA LEU A 62 -1.22 7.13 -9.64
C LEU A 62 -1.60 7.85 -8.34
N ARG A 63 -1.55 9.19 -8.30
CA ARG A 63 -1.97 9.97 -7.13
C ARG A 63 -3.49 9.87 -6.91
N GLU A 64 -4.27 9.77 -7.98
CA GLU A 64 -5.73 9.59 -7.90
C GLU A 64 -6.10 8.17 -7.46
N LEU A 65 -5.39 7.16 -7.94
CA LEU A 65 -5.65 5.74 -7.61
C LEU A 65 -5.19 5.36 -6.19
N PHE A 66 -4.11 5.95 -5.70
CA PHE A 66 -3.56 5.67 -4.37
C PHE A 66 -3.60 6.92 -3.46
N PRO A 67 -4.80 7.43 -3.13
CA PRO A 67 -4.92 8.65 -2.35
C PRO A 67 -4.40 8.45 -0.93
N SER A 68 -3.83 9.53 -0.40
CA SER A 68 -3.21 9.70 0.92
C SER A 68 -4.00 9.18 2.12
N ARG A 69 -5.30 9.02 1.94
CA ARG A 69 -6.25 8.60 2.95
C ARG A 69 -6.90 7.31 2.49
N THR A 70 -6.27 6.19 2.78
CA THR A 70 -7.11 5.07 3.18
C THR A 70 -7.46 5.28 4.63
N THR A 71 -8.76 5.41 4.89
CA THR A 71 -9.32 5.06 6.17
C THR A 71 -8.87 3.63 6.40
N ILE A 72 -7.78 3.43 7.15
CA ILE A 72 -7.33 2.10 7.52
C ILE A 72 -8.48 1.58 8.39
N LYS A 73 -9.42 0.84 7.80
CA LYS A 73 -10.30 -0.06 8.54
C LYS A 73 -9.39 -1.15 9.07
N ASN A 74 -8.77 -0.83 10.19
CA ASN A 74 -7.92 -1.75 10.88
C ASN A 74 -8.88 -2.69 11.62
N ASN A 75 -9.19 -3.84 11.02
CA ASN A 75 -10.06 -4.84 11.65
C ASN A 75 -9.59 -5.19 13.08
N ARG A 76 -8.30 -5.05 13.40
CA ARG A 76 -7.79 -5.23 14.78
C ARG A 76 -8.18 -4.08 15.70
N TYR A 77 -8.16 -2.84 15.21
CA TYR A 77 -8.68 -1.68 15.93
C TYR A 77 -10.18 -1.82 16.17
N ASP A 78 -10.95 -2.19 15.13
CA ASP A 78 -12.39 -2.40 15.24
C ASP A 78 -12.71 -3.55 16.21
N SER A 79 -11.94 -4.64 16.15
CA SER A 79 -12.07 -5.76 17.10
C SER A 79 -11.75 -5.33 18.52
N LEU A 80 -10.70 -4.53 18.72
CA LEU A 80 -10.31 -4.03 20.03
C LEU A 80 -11.37 -3.09 20.62
N MET A 81 -11.93 -2.17 19.82
CA MET A 81 -13.00 -1.29 20.30
C MET A 81 -14.27 -2.05 20.63
N ARG A 82 -14.65 -3.06 19.83
CA ARG A 82 -15.76 -3.95 20.17
C ARG A 82 -15.56 -4.67 21.50
N TYR A 83 -14.33 -5.06 21.84
CA TYR A 83 -14.02 -5.63 23.16
C TYR A 83 -14.25 -4.62 24.30
N PHE A 84 -13.89 -3.35 24.11
CA PHE A 84 -14.13 -2.31 25.12
C PHE A 84 -15.61 -1.91 25.23
N GLU A 85 -16.36 -1.92 24.15
CA GLU A 85 -17.79 -1.59 24.12
C GLU A 85 -18.68 -2.69 24.74
N ASN A 86 -18.30 -3.97 24.60
CA ASN A 86 -19.05 -5.11 25.12
C ASN A 86 -18.81 -5.42 26.62
N ASN A 87 -17.92 -4.70 27.30
CA ASN A 87 -17.63 -4.89 28.74
C ASN A 87 -18.27 -3.81 29.63
N LYS A 88 -19.50 -3.39 29.30
CA LYS A 88 -20.30 -2.45 30.08
C LYS A 88 -21.64 -3.08 30.47
#